data_AF-R6CHU4-F1
#
_entry.id   AF-R6CHU4-F1
#
_cell.length_a   1.000
_cell.length_b   1.000
_cell.length_c   1.000
_cell.angle_alpha   90.00
_cell.angle_beta   90.00
_cell.angle_gamma   90.00
#
_symmetry.space_group_name_H-M   'P 1'
#
loop_
_entity.id
_entity.type
_entity.pdbx_description
1 polymer ?
#
loop_
_entity_poly.entity_id
_entity_poly.type
_entity_poly.pdbx_seq_one_letter_code
_entity_poly.pdbx_strand_id
1 'polypeptide(L)'
;MLYIILFIQYNGLEHTESDDKMVKEYLREKADSLTAEKERLTAQKERLDGIRERLHKSIDEVQKKEDVDFEIFSPRADMRVSKEMLNEMHQQMNDVKRQQAQTARELEEVTAKLDKFLYMLEEVQNLPD
;
A
#
# COMPACT_ATOMS: atom_id res chain seq x y z
N MET A 1 7.35 -25.54 -18.78
CA MET A 1 8.69 -26.15 -18.99
C MET A 1 9.84 -25.15 -18.91
N LEU A 2 10.10 -24.28 -19.90
CA LEU A 2 11.27 -23.36 -19.91
C LEU A 2 11.35 -22.42 -18.69
N TYR A 3 10.20 -21.93 -18.21
CA TYR A 3 10.14 -21.02 -17.05
C TYR A 3 10.46 -21.70 -15.71
N ILE A 4 10.07 -22.97 -15.56
CA ILE A 4 10.32 -23.77 -14.35
C ILE A 4 11.80 -24.14 -14.29
N ILE A 5 12.39 -24.56 -15.41
CA ILE A 5 13.83 -24.84 -15.52
C ILE A 5 14.65 -23.57 -15.19
N LEU A 6 14.25 -22.41 -15.71
CA LEU A 6 14.89 -21.12 -15.39
C LEU A 6 14.74 -20.73 -13.91
N PHE A 7 13.58 -20.99 -13.30
CA PHE A 7 13.33 -20.72 -11.89
C PHE A 7 14.16 -21.63 -10.97
N ILE A 8 14.26 -22.91 -11.31
CA ILE A 8 15.08 -23.92 -10.63
C ILE A 8 16.57 -23.54 -10.73
N GLN A 9 17.05 -23.15 -11.91
CA GLN A 9 18.44 -22.69 -12.12
C GLN A 9 18.75 -21.38 -11.40
N TYR A 10 17.81 -20.41 -11.38
CA TYR A 10 18.00 -19.12 -10.72
C TYR A 10 18.02 -19.23 -9.18
N ASN A 11 17.34 -20.23 -8.62
CA ASN A 11 17.30 -20.50 -7.18
C ASN A 11 18.23 -21.65 -6.73
N GLY A 12 18.99 -22.25 -7.64
CA GLY A 12 20.00 -23.28 -7.33
C GLY A 12 19.43 -24.62 -6.87
N LEU A 13 18.20 -24.97 -7.28
CA LEU A 13 17.62 -26.29 -7.03
C LEU A 13 18.10 -27.26 -8.14
N GLU A 14 18.55 -28.47 -7.81
CA GLU A 14 18.76 -29.53 -8.82
C GLU A 14 17.40 -30.14 -9.21
N HIS A 15 17.30 -30.98 -10.25
CA HIS A 15 16.01 -31.44 -10.81
C HIS A 15 15.78 -32.94 -10.50
N THR A 16 15.01 -33.23 -9.45
CA THR A 16 14.52 -34.56 -9.04
C THR A 16 13.02 -34.48 -8.69
N GLU A 17 12.30 -35.61 -8.59
CA GLU A 17 10.89 -35.66 -8.12
C GLU A 17 10.70 -35.00 -6.74
N SER A 18 11.74 -35.01 -5.90
CA SER A 18 11.76 -34.29 -4.61
C SER A 18 11.77 -32.77 -4.80
N ASP A 19 12.30 -32.28 -5.92
CA ASP A 19 12.41 -30.87 -6.22
C ASP A 19 11.10 -30.28 -6.73
N ASP A 20 10.27 -31.04 -7.44
CA ASP A 20 8.93 -30.57 -7.84
C ASP A 20 8.01 -30.36 -6.62
N LYS A 21 8.12 -31.22 -5.60
CA LYS A 21 7.44 -31.02 -4.32
C LYS A 21 7.96 -29.79 -3.57
N MET A 22 9.29 -29.62 -3.51
CA MET A 22 9.93 -28.44 -2.89
C MET A 22 9.55 -27.14 -3.59
N VAL A 23 9.47 -27.14 -4.92
CA VAL A 23 9.04 -25.99 -5.73
C VAL A 23 7.58 -25.66 -5.47
N LYS A 24 6.69 -26.67 -5.40
CA LYS A 24 5.27 -26.47 -5.04
C LYS A 24 5.12 -25.84 -3.65
N GLU A 25 5.85 -26.35 -2.65
CA GLU A 25 5.83 -25.81 -1.29
C GLU A 25 6.37 -24.37 -1.24
N TYR A 26 7.50 -24.09 -1.90
CA TYR A 26 8.06 -22.75 -1.98
C TYR A 26 7.10 -21.74 -2.62
N LEU A 27 6.53 -22.09 -3.78
CA LEU A 27 5.60 -21.22 -4.50
C LEU A 27 4.36 -20.92 -3.65
N ARG A 28 3.89 -21.91 -2.89
CA ARG A 28 2.76 -21.76 -1.97
C ARG A 28 3.08 -20.83 -0.80
N GLU A 29 4.21 -21.04 -0.11
CA GLU A 29 4.64 -20.17 0.98
C GLU A 29 4.83 -18.71 0.51
N LYS A 30 5.38 -18.51 -0.69
CA LYS A 30 5.51 -17.18 -1.27
C LYS A 30 4.16 -16.55 -1.62
N ALA A 31 3.22 -17.31 -2.18
CA ALA A 31 1.88 -16.83 -2.45
C ALA A 31 1.14 -16.45 -1.15
N ASP A 32 1.25 -17.26 -0.11
CA ASP A 32 0.64 -16.99 1.20
C ASP A 32 1.25 -15.73 1.84
N SER A 33 2.59 -15.61 1.80
CA SER A 33 3.30 -14.41 2.28
C SER A 33 2.89 -13.14 1.54
N LEU A 34 2.79 -13.19 0.20
CA LEU A 34 2.38 -12.05 -0.61
C LEU A 34 0.90 -11.70 -0.41
N THR A 35 0.06 -12.70 -0.14
CA THR A 35 -1.35 -12.48 0.22
C THR A 35 -1.47 -11.73 1.54
N ALA A 36 -0.74 -12.15 2.57
CA ALA A 36 -0.71 -11.47 3.87
C ALA A 36 -0.18 -10.03 3.75
N GLU A 37 0.85 -9.81 2.92
CA GLU A 37 1.38 -8.47 2.65
C GLU A 37 0.36 -7.58 1.92
N LYS A 38 -0.36 -8.12 0.94
CA LYS A 38 -1.45 -7.42 0.25
C LYS A 38 -2.57 -7.00 1.21
N GLU A 39 -2.98 -7.88 2.12
CA GLU A 39 -3.98 -7.56 3.15
C GLU A 39 -3.51 -6.44 4.07
N ARG A 40 -2.25 -6.50 4.53
CA ARG A 40 -1.64 -5.45 5.36
C ARG A 40 -1.61 -4.10 4.63
N LEU A 41 -1.20 -4.06 3.37
CA LEU A 41 -1.16 -2.84 2.56
C LEU A 41 -2.56 -2.28 2.32
N THR A 42 -3.56 -3.15 2.11
CA THR A 42 -4.97 -2.76 1.99
C THR A 42 -5.47 -2.09 3.28
N ALA A 43 -5.20 -2.70 4.44
CA ALA A 43 -5.55 -2.11 5.73
C ALA A 43 -4.82 -0.78 5.99
N GLN A 44 -3.56 -0.66 5.55
CA GLN A 44 -2.82 0.61 5.64
C GLN A 44 -3.47 1.70 4.79
N LYS A 45 -3.90 1.38 3.57
CA LYS A 45 -4.60 2.32 2.68
C LYS A 45 -5.89 2.85 3.32
N GLU A 46 -6.71 1.96 3.88
CA GLU A 46 -7.95 2.35 4.58
C GLU A 46 -7.68 3.28 5.77
N ARG A 47 -6.64 2.99 6.56
CA ARG A 47 -6.22 3.86 7.66
C ARG A 47 -5.82 5.25 7.18
N LEU A 48 -5.06 5.33 6.08
CA LEU A 48 -4.65 6.60 5.48
C LEU A 48 -5.85 7.37 4.92
N ASP A 49 -6.82 6.68 4.30
CA ASP A 49 -8.07 7.31 3.85
C ASP A 49 -8.85 7.92 5.03
N GLY A 50 -8.96 7.21 6.15
CA GLY A 50 -9.61 7.74 7.36
C GLY A 50 -8.83 8.88 8.03
N ILE A 51 -7.50 8.92 7.93
CA ILE A 51 -6.71 10.09 8.37
C ILE A 51 -6.97 11.28 7.44
N ARG A 52 -6.96 11.05 6.13
CA ARG A 52 -7.20 12.09 5.12
C ARG A 52 -8.56 12.75 5.32
N GLU A 53 -9.62 11.96 5.52
CA GLU A 53 -10.97 12.48 5.74
C GLU A 53 -11.06 13.34 7.01
N ARG A 54 -10.45 12.89 8.12
CA ARG A 54 -10.41 13.67 9.36
C ARG A 54 -9.65 14.98 9.20
N LEU A 55 -8.48 14.95 8.54
CA LEU A 55 -7.72 16.17 8.25
C LEU A 55 -8.50 17.13 7.37
N HIS A 56 -9.21 16.63 6.35
CA HIS A 56 -10.02 17.46 5.48
C HIS A 56 -11.14 18.16 6.26
N LYS A 57 -11.87 17.40 7.09
CA LYS A 57 -12.92 17.96 7.95
C LYS A 57 -12.37 19.02 8.92
N SER A 58 -11.23 18.76 9.55
CA SER A 58 -10.63 19.74 10.45
C SER A 58 -10.14 21.00 9.72
N ILE A 59 -9.61 20.89 8.49
CA ILE A 59 -9.26 22.06 7.67
C ILE A 59 -10.51 22.89 7.39
N ASP A 60 -11.60 22.26 6.94
CA ASP A 60 -12.87 22.94 6.64
C ASP A 60 -13.45 23.65 7.88
N GLU A 61 -13.36 23.03 9.06
CA GLU A 61 -13.83 23.62 10.32
C GLU A 61 -13.01 24.86 10.73
N VAL A 62 -11.69 24.82 10.54
CA VAL A 62 -10.80 25.95 10.86
C VAL A 62 -11.00 27.10 9.86
N GLN A 63 -11.12 26.79 8.57
CA GLN A 63 -11.40 27.79 7.54
C GLN A 63 -12.74 28.51 7.77
N LYS A 64 -13.80 27.76 8.09
CA LYS A 64 -15.12 28.35 8.41
C LYS A 64 -15.08 29.28 9.62
N LYS A 65 -14.26 28.96 10.63
CA LYS A 65 -14.08 29.84 11.80
C LYS A 65 -13.32 31.12 11.43
N GLU A 66 -12.28 31.02 10.60
CA GLU A 66 -11.52 32.18 10.10
C GLU A 66 -12.41 33.12 9.26
N ASP A 67 -13.26 32.56 8.39
CA ASP A 67 -14.19 33.35 7.58
C ASP A 67 -15.23 34.10 8.43
N VAL A 68 -15.77 33.47 9.48
CA VAL A 68 -16.70 34.14 10.43
C VAL A 68 -15.99 35.24 11.24
N ASP A 69 -14.74 35.03 11.64
CA ASP A 69 -13.97 36.03 12.39
C ASP A 69 -13.63 37.27 11.54
N PHE A 70 -13.52 37.13 10.22
CA PHE A 70 -13.25 38.22 9.27
C PHE A 70 -14.41 39.22 9.15
N GLU A 71 -15.66 38.76 9.30
CA GLU A 71 -16.84 39.63 9.24
C GLU A 71 -17.01 40.50 10.51
N ILE A 72 -16.32 40.19 11.62
CA ILE A 72 -16.64 40.78 12.93
C ILE A 72 -15.48 41.61 13.53
N PHE A 73 -14.18 41.34 13.27
CA PHE A 73 -13.08 42.08 13.92
C PHE A 73 -11.80 42.31 13.08
N SER A 74 -11.11 43.44 13.34
CA SER A 74 -9.74 43.73 12.88
C SER A 74 -8.75 42.59 13.22
N PRO A 75 -7.63 42.42 12.46
CA PRO A 75 -6.75 41.25 12.59
C PRO A 75 -6.20 41.05 14.01
N ARG A 76 -6.67 40.00 14.70
CA ARG A 76 -6.18 39.61 16.03
C ARG A 76 -4.99 38.65 15.91
N ALA A 77 -4.18 38.54 16.96
CA ALA A 77 -3.09 37.55 17.04
C ALA A 77 -3.57 36.12 16.76
N ASP A 78 -4.82 35.82 17.11
CA ASP A 78 -5.50 34.54 16.86
C ASP A 78 -5.57 34.16 15.37
N MET A 79 -5.61 35.15 14.47
CA MET A 79 -5.63 34.92 13.02
C MET A 79 -4.28 34.39 12.50
N ARG A 80 -3.15 34.83 13.09
CA ARG A 80 -1.83 34.32 12.71
C ARG A 80 -1.67 32.85 13.12
N VAL A 81 -2.17 32.51 14.32
CA VAL A 81 -2.17 31.13 14.83
C VAL A 81 -3.04 30.22 13.96
N SER A 82 -4.25 30.65 13.56
CA SER A 82 -5.12 29.88 12.67
C SER A 82 -4.49 29.63 11.29
N LYS A 83 -3.80 30.63 10.73
CA LYS A 83 -3.11 30.49 9.43
C LYS A 83 -1.90 29.56 9.48
N GLU A 84 -1.11 29.62 10.56
CA GLU A 84 -0.02 28.68 10.80
C GLU A 84 -0.53 27.25 10.98
N MET A 85 -1.60 27.07 11.76
CA MET A 85 -2.25 25.78 11.96
C MET A 85 -2.80 25.21 10.64
N LEU A 86 -3.44 26.03 9.79
CA LEU A 86 -3.89 25.60 8.47
C LEU A 86 -2.74 25.18 7.56
N ASN A 87 -1.61 25.90 7.59
CA ASN A 87 -0.42 25.54 6.81
C ASN A 87 0.15 24.18 7.25
N GLU A 88 0.24 23.93 8.57
CA GLU A 88 0.67 22.64 9.11
C GLU A 88 -0.27 21.51 8.69
N MET A 89 -1.58 21.73 8.77
CA MET A 89 -2.59 20.73 8.37
C MET A 89 -2.55 20.45 6.86
N HIS A 90 -2.35 21.45 6.02
CA HIS A 90 -2.12 21.26 4.58
C HIS A 90 -0.83 20.48 4.30
N GLN A 91 0.23 20.72 5.08
CA GLN A 91 1.47 19.95 4.96
C GLN A 91 1.24 18.48 5.33
N GLN A 92 0.58 18.21 6.45
CA GLN A 92 0.19 16.85 6.86
C GLN A 92 -0.70 16.17 5.81
N MET A 93 -1.65 16.90 5.23
CA MET A 93 -2.49 16.40 4.13
C MET A 93 -1.66 15.97 2.92
N ASN A 94 -0.65 16.76 2.54
CA ASN A 94 0.24 16.42 1.43
C ASN A 94 1.09 15.18 1.73
N ASP A 95 1.56 15.04 2.97
CA ASP A 95 2.32 13.86 3.40
C ASP A 95 1.45 12.59 3.40
N VAL A 96 0.19 12.69 3.87
CA VAL A 96 -0.78 11.59 3.78
C VAL A 96 -1.04 11.21 2.31
N LYS A 97 -1.24 12.17 1.42
CA LYS A 97 -1.41 11.90 -0.03
C LYS A 97 -0.20 11.19 -0.63
N ARG A 98 1.02 11.58 -0.25
CA ARG A 98 2.27 10.91 -0.68
C ARG A 98 2.32 9.47 -0.19
N GLN A 99 2.02 9.24 1.09
CA GLN A 99 1.95 7.89 1.65
C GLN A 99 0.90 7.04 0.93
N GLN A 100 -0.29 7.58 0.65
CA GLN A 100 -1.32 6.87 -0.11
C GLN A 100 -0.85 6.46 -1.51
N ALA A 101 -0.16 7.37 -2.22
CA ALA A 101 0.39 7.06 -3.53
C ALA A 101 1.48 5.97 -3.47
N GLN A 102 2.29 5.97 -2.41
CA GLN A 102 3.29 4.94 -2.18
C GLN A 102 2.64 3.58 -1.86
N THR A 103 1.72 3.52 -0.89
CA THR A 103 0.99 2.30 -0.53
C THR A 103 0.23 1.72 -1.73
N ALA A 104 -0.34 2.56 -2.60
CA ALA A 104 -1.01 2.11 -3.82
C ALA A 104 -0.04 1.42 -4.80
N ARG A 105 1.16 1.99 -5.01
CA ARG A 105 2.19 1.39 -5.87
C ARG A 105 2.72 0.07 -5.29
N GLU A 106 2.97 0.03 -3.99
CA GLU A 106 3.39 -1.21 -3.31
C GLU A 106 2.32 -2.30 -3.43
N LEU A 107 1.04 -1.92 -3.31
CA LEU A 107 -0.08 -2.86 -3.48
C LEU A 107 -0.16 -3.41 -4.91
N GLU A 108 0.05 -2.56 -5.92
CA GLU A 108 0.14 -2.98 -7.33
C GLU A 108 1.31 -3.95 -7.55
N GLU A 109 2.50 -3.65 -7.01
CA GLU A 109 3.68 -4.51 -7.14
C GLU A 109 3.48 -5.87 -6.46
N VAL A 110 2.95 -5.89 -5.23
CA VAL A 110 2.66 -7.13 -4.49
C VAL A 110 1.59 -7.94 -5.20
N THR A 111 0.56 -7.29 -5.75
CA THR A 111 -0.49 -7.98 -6.52
C THR A 111 0.08 -8.61 -7.78
N ALA A 112 0.88 -7.88 -8.56
CA ALA A 112 1.51 -8.42 -9.77
C ALA A 112 2.47 -9.58 -9.47
N LYS A 113 3.23 -9.51 -8.36
CA LYS A 113 4.07 -10.62 -7.89
C LYS A 113 3.20 -11.82 -7.51
N LEU A 114 2.14 -11.61 -6.74
CA LEU A 114 1.22 -12.68 -6.32
C LEU A 114 0.63 -13.39 -7.54
N ASP A 115 0.13 -12.65 -8.52
CA ASP A 115 -0.43 -13.22 -9.76
C ASP A 115 0.58 -14.09 -10.50
N LYS A 116 1.85 -13.65 -10.57
CA LYS A 116 2.94 -14.44 -11.17
C LYS A 116 3.21 -15.73 -10.39
N PHE A 117 3.22 -15.68 -9.06
CA PHE A 117 3.43 -16.86 -8.21
C PHE A 117 2.28 -17.85 -8.31
N LEU A 118 1.04 -17.36 -8.37
CA LEU A 118 -0.14 -18.19 -8.57
C LEU A 118 -0.13 -18.88 -9.94
N TYR A 119 0.25 -18.15 -11.01
CA TYR A 119 0.42 -18.73 -12.34
C TYR A 119 1.49 -19.84 -12.35
N MET A 120 2.65 -19.61 -11.72
CA MET A 120 3.70 -20.63 -11.62
C MET A 120 3.22 -21.85 -10.81
N LEU A 121 2.43 -21.64 -9.75
CA LEU A 121 1.89 -22.73 -8.94
C LEU A 121 0.88 -23.58 -9.74
N GLU A 122 0.03 -22.95 -10.56
CA GLU A 122 -0.90 -23.64 -11.46
C GLU A 122 -0.16 -24.47 -12.52
N GLU A 123 0.87 -23.90 -13.16
CA GLU A 123 1.70 -24.62 -14.14
C GLU A 123 2.38 -25.85 -13.53
N VAL A 124 2.88 -25.74 -12.29
CA VAL A 124 3.56 -26.85 -11.59
C VAL A 124 2.55 -27.89 -11.06
N GLN A 125 1.31 -27.49 -10.73
CA GLN A 125 0.24 -28.43 -10.36
C GLN A 125 -0.25 -29.30 -11.53
N ASN A 126 -0.17 -28.78 -12.75
CA ASN A 126 -0.62 -29.47 -13.97
C ASN A 126 0.45 -30.38 -14.60
N LEU A 127 1.62 -30.52 -13.99
CA LEU A 127 2.64 -31.48 -14.43
C LEU A 127 2.22 -32.91 -14.05
N PRO A 128 2.25 -33.88 -14.98
CA PRO A 128 2.08 -35.28 -14.64
C PRO A 128 3.23 -35.74 -13.73
N ASP A 129 2.90 -36.57 -12.73
CA ASP A 129 3.87 -37.23 -11.84
C ASP A 129 4.89 -38.05 -12.65
#